data_AF-A0A9J6BIB2-F1
#
_entry.id   AF-A0A9J6BIB2-F1
#
_cell.length_a   1.000
_cell.length_b   1.000
_cell.length_c   1.000
_cell.angle_alpha   90.00
_cell.angle_beta   90.00
_cell.angle_gamma   90.00
#
_symmetry.space_group_name_H-M   'P 1'
#
loop_
_entity.id
_entity.type
_entity.pdbx_description
1 polymer ?
#
loop_
_entity_poly.entity_id
_entity_poly.type
_entity_poly.pdbx_seq_one_letter_code
_entity_poly.pdbx_strand_id
1 'polypeptide(L)'
;MRIFFQLSRKSERKMEHSRRIVNESQTYRSTKRQYILLAFIVCLAVLPLILLGLYYAFADDTCECGKVLISGTEQKENRDAEVKISYNGQWPWTAQLFKTPQNFTCDATIITNRHLLTAAHCVEDEKNVEKYFALVGQRVWTKKQISKIYVHINLAVLKLSEPLEFNDFIQPICLPDLKTFSIEKIQMATMASYDNYESLIKSLDVITTVSSDCGKDIICAFNNVTNSCLTHSGSGLFVKNEKTQQQSIIGIAAKSPAFIKCRPSDVLAFFQLSPYKPWIYEKILECDKDEKDCQKPCNIENLKL
;
A
#
# COMPACT_ATOMS: atom_id res chain seq x y z
N MET A 1 -27.02 -64.74 -73.39
CA MET A 1 -26.23 -63.48 -73.33
C MET A 1 -26.75 -62.42 -72.34
N ARG A 2 -28.05 -62.13 -72.25
CA ARG A 2 -28.58 -61.05 -71.37
C ARG A 2 -28.38 -61.26 -69.84
N ILE A 3 -28.44 -62.50 -69.34
CA ILE A 3 -28.31 -62.81 -67.91
C ILE A 3 -26.88 -62.60 -67.40
N PHE A 4 -25.88 -62.97 -68.20
CA PHE A 4 -24.46 -62.81 -67.86
C PHE A 4 -24.07 -61.33 -67.74
N PHE A 5 -24.58 -60.48 -68.64
CA PHE A 5 -24.38 -59.04 -68.59
C PHE A 5 -25.03 -58.38 -67.37
N GLN A 6 -26.20 -58.87 -66.95
CA GLN A 6 -26.90 -58.40 -65.74
C GLN A 6 -26.14 -58.76 -64.46
N LEU A 7 -25.61 -59.99 -64.38
CA LEU A 7 -24.81 -60.43 -63.22
C LEU A 7 -23.48 -59.69 -63.12
N SER A 8 -22.79 -59.45 -64.24
CA SER A 8 -21.55 -58.68 -64.28
C SER A 8 -21.75 -57.24 -63.75
N ARG A 9 -22.76 -56.52 -64.27
CA ARG A 9 -23.11 -55.16 -63.81
C ARG A 9 -23.56 -55.09 -62.35
N LYS A 10 -24.13 -56.17 -61.81
CA LYS A 10 -24.51 -56.25 -60.40
C LYS A 10 -23.29 -56.45 -59.50
N SER A 11 -22.27 -57.18 -59.97
CA SER A 11 -21.00 -57.35 -59.26
C SER A 11 -20.17 -56.06 -59.25
N GLU A 12 -20.09 -55.35 -60.38
CA GLU A 12 -19.40 -54.05 -60.48
C GLU A 12 -20.03 -53.01 -59.55
N ARG A 13 -21.36 -52.90 -59.52
CA ARG A 13 -22.07 -51.99 -58.61
C ARG A 13 -21.84 -52.32 -57.12
N LYS A 14 -21.75 -53.61 -56.76
CA LYS A 14 -21.41 -54.00 -55.37
C LYS A 14 -19.97 -53.66 -55.02
N MET A 15 -19.04 -53.82 -55.95
CA MET A 15 -17.63 -53.47 -55.76
C MET A 15 -17.47 -51.94 -55.61
N GLU A 16 -18.17 -51.16 -56.42
CA GLU A 16 -18.11 -49.70 -56.38
C GLU A 16 -18.77 -49.12 -55.11
N HIS A 17 -19.87 -49.72 -54.65
CA HIS A 17 -20.48 -49.37 -53.35
C HIS A 17 -19.54 -49.70 -52.17
N SER A 18 -18.88 -50.85 -52.20
CA SER A 18 -17.91 -51.22 -51.15
C SER A 18 -16.68 -50.29 -51.14
N ARG A 19 -16.18 -49.88 -52.32
CA ARG A 19 -15.10 -48.89 -52.42
C ARG A 19 -15.49 -47.51 -51.86
N ARG A 20 -16.74 -47.05 -52.10
CA ARG A 20 -17.22 -45.79 -51.51
C ARG A 20 -17.26 -45.84 -49.99
N ILE A 21 -17.76 -46.92 -49.39
CA ILE A 21 -17.81 -47.07 -47.92
C ILE A 21 -16.40 -47.07 -47.32
N VAL A 22 -15.45 -47.77 -47.94
CA VAL A 22 -14.04 -47.78 -47.48
C VAL A 22 -13.43 -46.38 -47.57
N ASN A 23 -13.62 -45.66 -48.67
CA ASN A 23 -13.10 -44.30 -48.84
C ASN A 23 -13.74 -43.30 -47.86
N GLU A 24 -15.06 -43.35 -47.64
CA GLU A 24 -15.75 -42.53 -46.64
C GLU A 24 -15.23 -42.81 -45.22
N SER A 25 -15.00 -44.10 -44.88
CA SER A 25 -14.45 -44.49 -43.57
C SER A 25 -13.00 -44.04 -43.37
N GLN A 26 -12.15 -44.10 -44.40
CA GLN A 26 -10.77 -43.60 -44.36
C GLN A 26 -10.72 -42.08 -44.26
N THR A 27 -11.58 -41.38 -45.00
CA THR A 27 -11.71 -39.91 -44.95
C THR A 27 -12.17 -39.49 -43.55
N TYR A 28 -13.20 -40.12 -42.99
CA TYR A 28 -13.66 -39.88 -41.61
C TYR A 28 -12.55 -40.10 -40.57
N ARG A 29 -11.75 -41.17 -40.71
CA ARG A 29 -10.64 -41.49 -39.80
C ARG A 29 -9.50 -40.47 -39.90
N SER A 30 -9.20 -39.96 -41.10
CA SER A 30 -8.22 -38.90 -41.36
C SER A 30 -8.67 -37.56 -40.77
N THR A 31 -9.92 -37.16 -41.03
CA THR A 31 -10.53 -35.93 -40.51
C THR A 31 -10.60 -35.96 -38.98
N LYS A 32 -10.98 -37.10 -38.37
CA LYS A 32 -10.96 -37.26 -36.90
C LYS A 32 -9.55 -37.12 -36.32
N ARG A 33 -8.50 -37.64 -36.97
CA ARG A 33 -7.11 -37.43 -36.55
C ARG A 33 -6.70 -35.96 -36.65
N GLN A 34 -7.07 -35.26 -37.72
CA GLN A 34 -6.80 -33.82 -37.87
C GLN A 34 -7.48 -32.99 -36.78
N TYR A 35 -8.75 -33.26 -36.46
CA TYR A 35 -9.44 -32.56 -35.36
C TYR A 35 -8.83 -32.86 -34.00
N ILE A 36 -8.38 -34.10 -33.74
CA ILE A 36 -7.68 -34.44 -32.49
C ILE A 36 -6.34 -33.71 -32.40
N LEU A 37 -5.54 -33.68 -33.47
CA LEU A 37 -4.27 -32.94 -33.52
C LEU A 37 -4.49 -31.43 -33.33
N LEU A 38 -5.49 -30.85 -34.00
CA LEU A 38 -5.87 -29.44 -33.81
C LEU A 38 -6.29 -29.16 -32.37
N ALA A 39 -7.10 -30.03 -31.76
CA ALA A 39 -7.50 -29.90 -30.36
C ALA A 39 -6.31 -29.98 -29.39
N PHE A 40 -5.34 -30.88 -29.64
CA PHE A 40 -4.11 -30.96 -28.85
C PHE A 40 -3.24 -29.71 -29.00
N ILE A 41 -3.07 -29.19 -30.22
CA ILE A 41 -2.28 -27.96 -30.48
C ILE A 41 -2.94 -26.75 -29.83
N VAL A 42 -4.27 -26.62 -29.96
CA VAL A 42 -5.03 -25.55 -29.30
C VAL A 42 -4.92 -25.66 -27.78
N CYS A 43 -5.02 -26.87 -27.21
CA CYS A 43 -4.87 -27.07 -25.77
C CYS A 43 -3.46 -26.71 -25.29
N LEU A 44 -2.41 -27.15 -25.99
CA LEU A 44 -1.02 -26.83 -25.65
C LEU A 44 -0.67 -25.34 -25.80
N ALA A 45 -1.36 -24.59 -26.67
CA ALA A 45 -1.13 -23.16 -26.85
C ALA A 45 -1.99 -22.30 -25.91
N VAL A 46 -3.25 -22.66 -25.71
CA VAL A 46 -4.25 -21.85 -24.99
C VAL A 46 -4.20 -22.10 -23.48
N LEU A 47 -3.95 -23.33 -23.04
CA LEU A 47 -3.94 -23.66 -21.62
C LEU A 47 -2.81 -22.96 -20.85
N PRO A 48 -1.56 -22.83 -21.37
CA PRO A 48 -0.53 -22.02 -20.74
C PRO A 48 -0.87 -20.53 -20.71
N LEU A 49 -1.54 -20.00 -21.75
CA LEU A 49 -1.97 -18.60 -21.78
C LEU A 49 -3.08 -18.32 -20.78
N ILE A 50 -4.02 -19.26 -20.59
CA ILE A 50 -5.04 -19.18 -19.55
C ILE A 50 -4.38 -19.30 -18.18
N LEU A 51 -3.46 -20.24 -17.98
CA LEU A 51 -2.75 -20.38 -16.70
C LEU A 51 -1.86 -19.17 -16.40
N LEU A 52 -1.25 -18.55 -17.41
CA LEU A 52 -0.50 -17.31 -17.28
C LEU A 52 -1.43 -16.13 -16.99
N GLY A 53 -2.58 -16.05 -17.66
CA GLY A 53 -3.62 -15.04 -17.40
C GLY A 53 -4.22 -15.18 -15.99
N LEU A 54 -4.47 -16.40 -15.54
CA LEU A 54 -4.88 -16.70 -14.16
C LEU A 54 -3.75 -16.39 -13.18
N TYR A 55 -2.52 -16.75 -13.50
CA TYR A 55 -1.35 -16.39 -12.68
C TYR A 55 -1.25 -14.88 -12.50
N TYR A 56 -1.34 -14.08 -13.57
CA TYR A 56 -1.34 -12.62 -13.46
C TYR A 56 -2.61 -12.04 -12.81
N ALA A 57 -3.77 -12.67 -12.99
CA ALA A 57 -5.01 -12.27 -12.31
C ALA A 57 -5.00 -12.59 -10.80
N PHE A 58 -4.17 -13.55 -10.37
CA PHE A 58 -3.95 -13.92 -8.97
C PHE A 58 -2.62 -13.40 -8.41
N ALA A 59 -1.76 -12.75 -9.21
CA ALA A 59 -0.47 -12.22 -8.79
C ALA A 59 -0.54 -10.79 -8.23
N ASP A 60 -1.74 -10.27 -7.96
CA ASP A 60 -1.97 -8.89 -7.53
C ASP A 60 -1.77 -8.68 -6.01
N ASP A 61 -0.70 -9.27 -5.46
CA ASP A 61 -0.22 -9.00 -4.10
C ASP A 61 0.93 -7.97 -4.11
N THR A 62 1.10 -7.19 -5.18
CA THR A 62 2.00 -6.03 -5.16
C THR A 62 1.29 -4.86 -4.52
N CYS A 63 1.18 -4.91 -3.21
CA CYS A 63 0.71 -3.77 -2.43
C CYS A 63 1.75 -2.63 -2.55
N GLU A 64 1.36 -1.57 -3.26
CA GLU A 64 2.21 -0.41 -3.52
C GLU A 64 2.06 0.62 -2.37
N CYS A 65 3.20 1.10 -1.85
CA CYS A 65 3.21 2.13 -0.81
C CYS A 65 3.32 3.54 -1.40
N GLY A 66 2.85 4.54 -0.65
CA GLY A 66 3.12 5.96 -0.90
C GLY A 66 2.52 6.53 -2.18
N LYS A 67 1.60 5.82 -2.84
CA LYS A 67 0.85 6.32 -3.99
C LYS A 67 -0.57 6.63 -3.57
N VAL A 68 -1.04 7.84 -3.81
CA VAL A 68 -2.43 8.22 -3.56
C VAL A 68 -3.26 7.79 -4.77
N LEU A 69 -4.27 6.94 -4.56
CA LEU A 69 -5.09 6.37 -5.64
C LEU A 69 -6.17 7.31 -6.17
N ILE A 70 -6.63 8.24 -5.34
CA ILE A 70 -7.68 9.19 -5.70
C ILE A 70 -7.13 10.60 -5.86
N SER A 71 -7.66 11.32 -6.84
CA SER A 71 -7.36 12.72 -7.07
C SER A 71 -8.55 13.58 -6.67
N GLY A 72 -8.27 14.69 -6.01
CA GLY A 72 -9.28 15.64 -5.55
C GLY A 72 -8.73 17.06 -5.49
N THR A 73 -9.61 18.00 -5.22
CA THR A 73 -9.24 19.42 -5.06
C THR A 73 -9.06 19.75 -3.59
N GLU A 74 -7.86 20.21 -3.23
CA GLU A 74 -7.58 20.79 -1.91
C GLU A 74 -8.38 22.09 -1.74
N GLN A 75 -8.86 22.34 -0.52
CA GLN A 75 -9.46 23.63 -0.17
C GLN A 75 -8.46 24.43 0.67
N LYS A 76 -8.28 25.72 0.38
CA LYS A 76 -7.50 26.60 1.26
C LYS A 76 -8.37 27.00 2.45
N GLU A 77 -7.82 26.91 3.66
CA GLU A 77 -8.55 27.29 4.89
C GLU A 77 -8.98 28.77 4.87
N ASN A 78 -8.22 29.63 4.19
CA ASN A 78 -8.60 31.02 3.90
C ASN A 78 -7.87 31.55 2.64
N ARG A 79 -8.26 32.72 2.10
CA ARG A 79 -7.66 33.31 0.88
C ARG A 79 -6.15 33.53 0.97
N ASP A 80 -5.63 33.71 2.18
CA ASP A 80 -4.21 33.89 2.50
C ASP A 80 -3.55 32.63 3.11
N ALA A 81 -4.28 31.50 3.19
CA ALA A 81 -3.80 30.32 3.89
C ALA A 81 -2.91 29.44 2.99
N GLU A 82 -1.66 29.26 3.39
CA GLU A 82 -0.80 28.17 2.90
C GLU A 82 -1.23 26.80 3.45
N VAL A 83 -2.04 26.80 4.51
CA VAL A 83 -2.67 25.61 5.07
C VAL A 83 -3.77 25.10 4.15
N LYS A 84 -3.69 23.82 3.82
CA LYS A 84 -4.60 23.14 2.90
C LYS A 84 -5.46 22.16 3.68
N ILE A 85 -6.78 22.33 3.58
CA ILE A 85 -7.76 21.33 3.99
C ILE A 85 -7.73 20.24 2.93
N SER A 86 -7.34 19.04 3.36
CA SER A 86 -7.18 17.90 2.46
C SER A 86 -8.52 17.27 2.11
N TYR A 87 -8.67 16.84 0.85
CA TYR A 87 -9.83 16.05 0.46
C TYR A 87 -9.73 14.63 1.03
N ASN A 88 -10.86 13.94 1.10
CA ASN A 88 -10.90 12.60 1.69
C ASN A 88 -9.99 11.64 0.92
N GLY A 89 -9.13 10.91 1.64
CA GLY A 89 -8.14 9.96 1.11
C GLY A 89 -6.95 10.58 0.37
N GLN A 90 -6.74 11.89 0.50
CA GLN A 90 -5.49 12.53 0.08
C GLN A 90 -4.28 12.07 0.91
N TRP A 91 -4.50 11.74 2.19
CA TRP A 91 -3.50 11.23 3.13
C TRP A 91 -3.96 9.87 3.70
N PRO A 92 -4.03 8.82 2.87
CA PRO A 92 -4.67 7.54 3.21
C PRO A 92 -3.89 6.71 4.23
N TRP A 93 -2.66 7.11 4.55
CA TRP A 93 -1.84 6.51 5.58
C TRP A 93 -1.98 7.16 6.97
N THR A 94 -2.74 8.26 7.12
CA THR A 94 -2.87 8.94 8.42
C THR A 94 -3.94 8.28 9.28
N ALA A 95 -3.57 7.96 10.52
CA ALA A 95 -4.41 7.32 11.53
C ALA A 95 -4.46 8.17 12.81
N GLN A 96 -5.55 8.06 13.57
CA GLN A 96 -5.64 8.64 14.91
C GLN A 96 -5.47 7.55 15.96
N LEU A 97 -4.68 7.81 16.99
CA LEU A 97 -4.45 6.93 18.13
C LEU A 97 -5.23 7.42 19.35
N PHE A 98 -5.91 6.49 20.00
CA PHE A 98 -6.70 6.74 21.20
C PHE A 98 -6.32 5.76 22.31
N LYS A 99 -6.23 6.27 23.54
CA LYS A 99 -6.13 5.46 24.78
C LYS A 99 -7.49 5.27 25.46
N THR A 100 -8.44 6.19 25.24
CA THR A 100 -9.83 6.06 25.67
C THR A 100 -10.75 6.58 24.56
N PRO A 101 -12.01 6.13 24.48
CA PRO A 101 -12.92 6.57 23.43
C PRO A 101 -13.18 8.08 23.41
N GLN A 102 -12.98 8.76 24.53
CA GLN A 102 -13.26 10.19 24.68
C GLN A 102 -12.04 11.08 24.46
N ASN A 103 -10.82 10.54 24.51
CA ASN A 103 -9.59 11.35 24.50
C ASN A 103 -8.66 10.95 23.37
N PHE A 104 -8.63 11.78 22.32
CA PHE A 104 -7.57 11.74 21.32
C PHE A 104 -6.20 11.81 21.98
N THR A 105 -5.27 10.95 21.57
CA THR A 105 -3.93 10.86 22.15
C THR A 105 -2.88 11.45 21.22
N CYS A 106 -2.79 10.92 20.00
CA CYS A 106 -1.78 11.28 19.00
C CYS A 106 -2.26 10.89 17.61
N ASP A 107 -1.53 11.32 16.59
CA ASP A 107 -1.59 10.72 15.27
C ASP A 107 -0.67 9.49 15.17
N ALA A 108 -0.90 8.68 14.16
CA ALA A 108 -0.06 7.57 13.75
C ALA A 108 -0.07 7.44 12.22
N THR A 109 0.87 6.69 11.67
CA THR A 109 0.99 6.48 10.22
C THR A 109 0.99 5.00 9.86
N ILE A 110 0.18 4.60 8.88
CA ILE A 110 0.12 3.25 8.34
C ILE A 110 1.38 2.96 7.53
N ILE A 111 2.19 2.01 7.98
CA ILE A 111 3.43 1.58 7.30
C ILE A 111 3.31 0.20 6.67
N THR A 112 2.34 -0.62 7.11
CA THR A 112 1.96 -1.90 6.50
C THR A 112 0.49 -2.19 6.76
N ASN A 113 -0.07 -3.30 6.26
CA ASN A 113 -1.44 -3.69 6.57
C ASN A 113 -1.65 -4.10 8.04
N ARG A 114 -0.59 -4.29 8.84
CA ARG A 114 -0.69 -4.67 10.26
C ARG A 114 0.06 -3.76 11.20
N HIS A 115 0.73 -2.72 10.71
CA HIS A 115 1.61 -1.90 11.54
C HIS A 115 1.39 -0.41 11.32
N LEU A 116 1.36 0.31 12.43
CA LEU A 116 1.37 1.77 12.49
C LEU A 116 2.70 2.25 13.10
N LEU A 117 3.15 3.44 12.71
CA LEU A 117 4.28 4.15 13.30
C LEU A 117 3.78 5.40 14.03
N THR A 118 4.29 5.66 15.23
CA THR A 118 4.00 6.88 16.00
C THR A 118 5.19 7.24 16.90
N ALA A 119 5.05 8.29 17.70
CA ALA A 119 6.07 8.69 18.67
C ALA A 119 5.99 7.85 19.96
N ALA A 120 7.12 7.59 20.60
CA ALA A 120 7.19 6.77 21.81
C ALA A 120 6.33 7.33 22.96
N HIS A 121 6.32 8.64 23.15
CA HIS A 121 5.52 9.30 24.21
C HIS A 121 4.01 9.27 23.94
N CYS A 122 3.55 8.80 22.77
CA CYS A 122 2.13 8.57 22.52
C CYS A 122 1.62 7.28 23.19
N VAL A 123 2.54 6.40 23.62
CA VAL A 123 2.24 5.08 24.16
C VAL A 123 2.91 4.82 25.51
N GLU A 124 2.97 5.82 26.39
CA GLU A 124 3.61 5.74 27.74
C GLU A 124 3.08 4.63 28.67
N ASP A 125 1.95 4.00 28.33
CA ASP A 125 1.34 2.90 29.09
C ASP A 125 1.33 1.62 28.25
N GLU A 126 2.46 1.34 27.57
CA GLU A 126 2.60 0.29 26.56
C GLU A 126 2.32 -1.12 27.08
N LYS A 127 2.37 -1.32 28.40
CA LYS A 127 2.04 -2.59 29.06
C LYS A 127 0.54 -2.90 29.06
N ASN A 128 -0.29 -1.87 28.93
CA ASN A 128 -1.76 -1.98 28.90
C ASN A 128 -2.26 -1.76 27.46
N VAL A 129 -1.81 -2.64 26.56
CA VAL A 129 -2.04 -2.54 25.11
C VAL A 129 -3.53 -2.49 24.77
N GLU A 130 -4.37 -3.17 25.54
CA GLU A 130 -5.82 -3.25 25.38
C GLU A 130 -6.53 -1.89 25.44
N LYS A 131 -5.89 -0.87 26.04
CA LYS A 131 -6.42 0.50 26.08
C LYS A 131 -6.29 1.22 24.74
N TYR A 132 -5.36 0.79 23.90
CA TYR A 132 -5.04 1.49 22.66
C TYR A 132 -5.84 0.96 21.47
N PHE A 133 -6.42 1.87 20.71
CA PHE A 133 -6.99 1.57 19.40
C PHE A 133 -6.70 2.71 18.43
N ALA A 134 -6.68 2.37 17.14
CA ALA A 134 -6.52 3.32 16.07
C ALA A 134 -7.83 3.50 15.29
N LEU A 135 -8.08 4.71 14.80
CA LEU A 135 -9.06 4.97 13.75
C LEU A 135 -8.32 5.26 12.45
N VAL A 136 -8.67 4.54 11.39
CA VAL A 136 -8.05 4.68 10.06
C VAL A 136 -9.09 5.00 8.99
N GLY A 137 -8.64 5.62 7.90
CA GLY A 137 -9.49 6.03 6.78
C GLY A 137 -10.35 7.23 7.16
N GLN A 138 -9.90 8.44 6.81
CA GLN A 138 -10.64 9.68 7.05
C GLN A 138 -12.10 9.52 6.58
N ARG A 139 -13.07 9.95 7.41
CA ARG A 139 -14.53 9.80 7.20
C ARG A 139 -15.11 8.38 7.20
N VAL A 140 -14.28 7.33 7.03
CA VAL A 140 -14.69 5.93 7.19
C VAL A 140 -14.58 5.50 8.65
N TRP A 141 -13.52 5.94 9.33
CA TRP A 141 -13.25 5.73 10.76
C TRP A 141 -13.27 4.25 11.17
N THR A 142 -12.53 3.43 10.43
CA THR A 142 -12.40 2.01 10.75
C THR A 142 -11.60 1.86 12.04
N LYS A 143 -12.23 1.33 13.08
CA LYS A 143 -11.59 1.06 14.37
C LYS A 143 -10.73 -0.20 14.29
N LYS A 144 -9.47 -0.11 14.71
CA LYS A 144 -8.53 -1.23 14.75
C LYS A 144 -7.86 -1.31 16.13
N GLN A 145 -7.98 -2.48 16.76
CA GLN A 145 -7.42 -2.73 18.08
C GLN A 145 -5.89 -2.96 17.98
N ILE A 146 -5.12 -2.38 18.90
CA ILE A 146 -3.69 -2.66 19.01
C ILE A 146 -3.50 -3.98 19.77
N SER A 147 -2.68 -4.89 19.23
CA SER A 147 -2.35 -6.18 19.86
C SER A 147 -0.98 -6.18 20.52
N LYS A 148 -0.05 -5.37 20.01
CA LYS A 148 1.31 -5.26 20.55
C LYS A 148 1.91 -3.89 20.28
N ILE A 149 2.74 -3.41 21.20
CA ILE A 149 3.43 -2.12 21.11
C ILE A 149 4.93 -2.39 21.24
N TYR A 150 5.71 -1.92 20.26
CA TYR A 150 7.16 -1.95 20.29
C TYR A 150 7.67 -0.53 20.47
N VAL A 151 8.27 -0.25 21.61
CA VAL A 151 8.83 1.07 21.92
C VAL A 151 10.35 1.05 21.71
N HIS A 152 10.87 2.09 21.06
CA HIS A 152 12.28 2.45 21.04
C HIS A 152 12.44 3.86 21.67
N ILE A 153 13.64 4.44 21.60
CA ILE A 153 13.98 5.77 22.16
C ILE A 153 12.88 6.82 21.95
N ASN A 154 12.61 7.20 20.69
CA ASN A 154 11.65 8.28 20.37
C ASN A 154 10.47 7.80 19.49
N LEU A 155 10.50 6.53 19.05
CA LEU A 155 9.57 5.98 18.07
C LEU A 155 8.89 4.73 18.65
N ALA A 156 7.66 4.48 18.21
CA ALA A 156 6.94 3.27 18.51
C ALA A 156 6.30 2.65 17.26
N VAL A 157 6.39 1.34 17.13
CA VAL A 157 5.67 0.54 16.13
C VAL A 157 4.51 -0.16 16.83
N LEU A 158 3.30 0.01 16.32
CA LEU A 158 2.08 -0.59 16.86
C LEU A 158 1.62 -1.70 15.94
N LYS A 159 1.47 -2.93 16.45
CA LYS A 159 0.88 -4.05 15.72
C LYS A 159 -0.64 -4.04 15.91
N LEU A 160 -1.38 -4.16 14.81
CA LEU A 160 -2.84 -4.30 14.81
C LEU A 160 -3.24 -5.75 15.08
N SER A 161 -4.36 -5.94 15.76
CA SER A 161 -4.93 -7.27 16.02
C SER A 161 -5.43 -7.94 14.75
N GLU A 162 -5.90 -7.14 13.79
CA GLU A 162 -6.41 -7.57 12.50
C GLU A 162 -5.77 -6.76 11.38
N PRO A 163 -5.57 -7.35 10.18
CA PRO A 163 -5.04 -6.61 9.06
C PRO A 163 -6.00 -5.53 8.58
N LEU A 164 -5.43 -4.51 7.94
CA LEU A 164 -6.13 -3.47 7.20
C LEU A 164 -6.46 -4.00 5.80
N GLU A 165 -7.67 -3.71 5.36
CA GLU A 165 -8.07 -3.87 3.96
C GLU A 165 -7.75 -2.57 3.23
N PHE A 166 -6.78 -2.61 2.34
CA PHE A 166 -6.40 -1.42 1.59
C PHE A 166 -7.44 -1.06 0.53
N ASN A 167 -7.65 0.24 0.39
CA ASN A 167 -8.61 0.83 -0.54
C ASN A 167 -8.22 2.30 -0.80
N ASP A 168 -9.07 3.06 -1.47
CA ASP A 168 -8.84 4.46 -1.82
C ASP A 168 -8.55 5.39 -0.62
N PHE A 169 -8.93 5.00 0.59
CA PHE A 169 -8.85 5.81 1.81
C PHE A 169 -7.89 5.24 2.87
N ILE A 170 -7.42 4.00 2.71
CA ILE A 170 -6.53 3.30 3.64
C ILE A 170 -5.40 2.67 2.82
N GLN A 171 -4.20 3.23 2.90
CA GLN A 171 -3.01 2.78 2.15
C GLN A 171 -1.76 2.94 3.02
N PRO A 172 -0.69 2.17 2.77
CA PRO A 172 0.57 2.32 3.48
C PRO A 172 1.45 3.41 2.86
N ILE A 173 2.21 4.14 3.69
CA ILE A 173 3.30 5.01 3.23
C ILE A 173 4.59 4.21 3.04
N CYS A 174 5.48 4.67 2.16
CA CYS A 174 6.81 4.08 2.06
C CYS A 174 7.72 4.56 3.21
N LEU A 175 8.52 3.64 3.77
CA LEU A 175 9.61 3.99 4.67
C LEU A 175 10.74 4.69 3.90
N PRO A 176 11.56 5.53 4.58
CA PRO A 176 12.56 6.35 3.88
C PRO A 176 13.54 5.51 3.06
N ASP A 177 13.81 5.92 1.83
CA ASP A 177 14.96 5.47 1.05
C ASP A 177 16.05 6.57 1.08
N LEU A 178 17.27 6.17 1.47
CA LEU A 178 18.44 7.06 1.54
C LEU A 178 18.78 7.67 0.17
N LYS A 179 18.32 7.06 -0.93
CA LYS A 179 18.46 7.63 -2.28
C LYS A 179 17.49 8.79 -2.53
N THR A 180 16.30 8.74 -1.92
CA THR A 180 15.24 9.74 -2.11
C THR A 180 15.31 10.90 -1.13
N PHE A 181 15.90 10.70 0.05
CA PHE A 181 16.00 11.74 1.08
C PHE A 181 17.38 11.71 1.74
N SER A 182 18.04 12.88 1.76
CA SER A 182 19.25 13.11 2.54
C SER A 182 19.04 14.23 3.55
N ILE A 183 19.34 13.96 4.83
CA ILE A 183 19.33 14.96 5.90
C ILE A 183 20.39 16.06 5.76
N GLU A 184 21.31 15.89 4.81
CA GLU A 184 22.35 16.87 4.49
C GLU A 184 21.85 17.91 3.47
N LYS A 185 20.61 17.76 2.97
CA LYS A 185 20.04 18.63 1.94
C LYS A 185 18.72 19.20 2.39
N ILE A 186 18.58 20.51 2.22
CA ILE A 186 17.31 21.23 2.31
C ILE A 186 16.37 20.70 1.23
N GLN A 187 15.19 20.25 1.64
CA GLN A 187 14.18 19.69 0.76
C GLN A 187 12.78 20.17 1.19
N MET A 188 11.91 20.31 0.20
CA MET A 188 10.48 20.48 0.43
C MET A 188 9.90 19.18 1.00
N ALA A 189 9.10 19.32 2.04
CA ALA A 189 8.33 18.24 2.62
C ALA A 189 6.92 18.74 2.92
N THR A 190 6.01 17.81 3.17
CA THR A 190 4.64 18.14 3.55
C THR A 190 4.32 17.41 4.84
N MET A 191 3.79 18.13 5.82
CA MET A 191 3.21 17.51 7.02
C MET A 191 1.70 17.43 6.86
N ALA A 192 1.11 16.39 7.42
CA ALA A 192 -0.34 16.20 7.42
C ALA A 192 -0.80 15.65 8.77
N SER A 193 -1.86 16.24 9.33
CA SER A 193 -2.37 15.95 10.67
C SER A 193 -3.88 16.12 10.72
N TYR A 194 -4.55 15.37 11.59
CA TYR A 194 -5.97 15.62 11.84
C TYR A 194 -6.18 16.95 12.57
N ASP A 195 -7.27 17.64 12.26
CA ASP A 195 -7.72 18.82 12.99
C ASP A 195 -8.57 18.41 14.21
N ASN A 196 -8.46 19.17 15.30
CA ASN A 196 -9.12 18.90 16.58
C ASN A 196 -10.66 19.02 16.53
N TYR A 197 -11.21 19.72 15.53
CA TYR A 197 -12.63 20.08 15.48
C TYR A 197 -13.42 19.35 14.39
N GLU A 198 -12.91 19.35 13.17
CA GLU A 198 -13.70 18.91 12.00
C GLU A 198 -13.41 17.46 11.58
N SER A 199 -12.48 16.78 12.26
CA SER A 199 -11.99 15.45 11.88
C SER A 199 -11.50 15.39 10.42
N LEU A 200 -11.06 16.53 9.89
CA LEU A 200 -10.44 16.68 8.58
C LEU A 200 -8.93 16.65 8.72
N ILE A 201 -8.24 16.21 7.68
CA ILE A 201 -6.79 16.31 7.62
C ILE A 201 -6.42 17.69 7.07
N LYS A 202 -5.54 18.41 7.77
CA LYS A 202 -4.89 19.62 7.29
C LYS A 202 -3.44 19.28 6.92
N SER A 203 -2.96 19.87 5.84
CA SER A 203 -1.58 19.72 5.39
C SER A 203 -0.93 21.06 5.10
N LEU A 204 0.38 21.13 5.32
CA LEU A 204 1.19 22.32 5.05
C LEU A 204 2.53 21.90 4.45
N ASP A 205 2.93 22.61 3.40
CA ASP A 205 4.25 22.46 2.80
C ASP A 205 5.29 23.22 3.64
N VAL A 206 6.38 22.54 3.95
CA VAL A 206 7.45 23.01 4.84
C VAL A 206 8.81 22.79 4.20
N ILE A 207 9.79 23.57 4.63
CA ILE A 207 11.19 23.45 4.22
C ILE A 207 11.94 22.75 5.35
N THR A 208 12.62 21.66 5.04
CA THR A 208 13.51 20.95 5.99
C THR A 208 14.87 21.64 6.09
N THR A 209 15.49 21.65 7.27
CA THR A 209 16.87 22.14 7.45
C THR A 209 17.89 21.00 7.41
N VAL A 210 19.17 21.36 7.38
CA VAL A 210 20.26 20.40 7.60
C VAL A 210 20.32 20.02 9.08
N SER A 211 20.44 18.71 9.37
CA SER A 211 20.33 18.16 10.73
C SER A 211 21.31 18.75 11.76
N SER A 212 22.46 19.29 11.33
CA SER A 212 23.45 19.94 12.21
C SER A 212 22.87 21.05 13.08
N ASP A 213 21.82 21.71 12.59
CA ASP A 213 21.25 22.90 13.21
C ASP A 213 20.17 22.56 14.25
N CYS A 214 19.77 21.28 14.33
CA CYS A 214 18.55 20.81 15.00
C CYS A 214 18.78 19.78 16.10
N GLY A 215 19.98 19.21 16.12
CA GLY A 215 20.32 18.10 16.99
C GLY A 215 20.26 16.76 16.27
N LYS A 216 20.93 15.78 16.88
CA LYS A 216 21.05 14.43 16.36
C LYS A 216 19.68 13.74 16.31
N ASP A 217 19.41 13.02 15.23
CA ASP A 217 18.17 12.28 14.98
C ASP A 217 16.89 13.14 14.93
N ILE A 218 17.04 14.45 14.76
CA ILE A 218 15.95 15.41 14.60
C ILE A 218 16.00 16.04 13.20
N ILE A 219 14.85 16.06 12.54
CA ILE A 219 14.60 16.88 11.37
C ILE A 219 13.83 18.11 11.85
N CYS A 220 14.37 19.29 11.58
CA CYS A 220 13.59 20.50 11.69
C CYS A 220 12.91 20.81 10.37
N ALA A 221 11.68 21.29 10.45
CA ALA A 221 11.00 21.88 9.33
C ALA A 221 10.36 23.21 9.75
N PHE A 222 10.25 24.15 8.82
CA PHE A 222 9.64 25.44 9.09
C PHE A 222 8.88 25.94 7.87
N ASN A 223 7.96 26.87 8.12
CA ASN A 223 7.22 27.60 7.10
C ASN A 223 7.31 29.09 7.43
N ASN A 224 7.64 29.92 6.44
CA ASN A 224 7.94 31.35 6.64
C ASN A 224 6.69 32.25 6.64
N VAL A 225 5.50 31.70 6.43
CA VAL A 225 4.30 32.50 6.13
C VAL A 225 3.20 32.27 7.15
N THR A 226 3.08 31.06 7.72
CA THR A 226 1.96 30.70 8.61
C THR A 226 2.42 30.09 9.94
N ASN A 227 1.57 30.20 10.97
CA ASN A 227 1.78 29.52 12.25
C ASN A 227 1.85 28.01 12.01
N SER A 228 3.03 27.43 12.25
CA SER A 228 3.36 26.08 11.78
C SER A 228 2.80 24.95 12.66
N CYS A 229 2.13 25.26 13.78
CA CYS A 229 1.64 24.24 14.71
C CYS A 229 0.24 23.70 14.38
N LEU A 230 0.16 23.08 13.21
CA LEU A 230 -1.04 22.37 12.74
C LEU A 230 -0.94 20.87 13.01
N THR A 231 0.25 20.39 13.40
CA THR A 231 0.55 18.98 13.59
C THR A 231 0.32 18.53 15.03
N HIS A 232 -0.24 17.33 15.18
CA HIS A 232 -0.26 16.61 16.46
C HIS A 232 1.03 15.85 16.66
N SER A 233 1.24 15.35 17.88
CA SER A 233 2.33 14.41 18.14
C SER A 233 2.07 13.11 17.38
N GLY A 234 3.12 12.51 16.83
CA GLY A 234 2.99 11.25 16.08
C GLY A 234 2.60 11.40 14.60
N SER A 235 2.22 12.60 14.14
CA SER A 235 1.91 12.84 12.73
C SER A 235 3.16 12.69 11.84
N GLY A 236 2.96 12.33 10.57
CA GLY A 236 4.07 12.10 9.64
C GLY A 236 4.56 13.35 8.91
N LEU A 237 5.84 13.38 8.60
CA LEU A 237 6.48 14.29 7.65
C LEU A 237 6.85 13.53 6.38
N PHE A 238 6.35 14.00 5.23
CA PHE A 238 6.42 13.26 3.97
C PHE A 238 7.24 14.01 2.91
N VAL A 239 7.99 13.27 2.11
CA VAL A 239 8.62 13.77 0.89
C VAL A 239 8.06 13.05 -0.32
N LYS A 240 7.97 13.76 -1.44
CA LYS A 240 7.45 13.23 -2.69
C LYS A 240 8.55 13.13 -3.73
N ASN A 241 8.68 11.95 -4.34
CA ASN A 241 9.53 11.76 -5.50
C ASN A 241 8.84 12.36 -6.74
N GLU A 242 9.43 13.38 -7.34
CA GLU A 242 8.82 14.08 -8.48
C GLU A 242 8.64 13.20 -9.71
N LYS A 243 9.53 12.20 -9.92
CA LYS A 243 9.47 11.32 -11.09
C LYS A 243 8.41 10.24 -10.95
N THR A 244 8.35 9.59 -9.80
CA THR A 244 7.43 8.47 -9.57
C THR A 244 6.12 8.89 -8.91
N GLN A 245 6.04 10.13 -8.43
CA GLN A 245 4.95 10.67 -7.60
C GLN A 245 4.75 9.93 -6.26
N GLN A 246 5.61 8.96 -5.95
CA GLN A 246 5.57 8.18 -4.72
C GLN A 246 6.06 9.01 -3.54
N GLN A 247 5.38 8.85 -2.42
CA GLN A 247 5.67 9.53 -1.17
C GLN A 247 6.39 8.60 -0.19
N SER A 248 7.24 9.16 0.64
CA SER A 248 7.91 8.45 1.73
C SER A 248 7.82 9.26 3.01
N ILE A 249 7.62 8.59 4.14
CA ILE A 249 7.71 9.22 5.45
C ILE A 249 9.19 9.35 5.83
N ILE A 250 9.61 10.54 6.29
CA ILE A 250 11.00 10.82 6.69
C ILE A 250 11.12 11.13 8.18
N GLY A 251 10.03 11.56 8.82
CA GLY A 251 10.00 11.94 10.22
C GLY A 251 8.64 11.76 10.88
N ILE A 252 8.65 11.67 12.21
CA ILE A 252 7.46 11.63 13.07
C ILE A 252 7.46 12.84 14.00
N ALA A 253 6.36 13.57 14.09
CA ALA A 253 6.26 14.78 14.89
C ALA A 253 6.57 14.51 16.37
N ALA A 254 7.60 15.18 16.90
CA ALA A 254 8.20 14.85 18.18
C ALA A 254 7.37 15.32 19.38
N LYS A 255 6.83 16.54 19.31
CA LYS A 255 5.87 17.10 20.26
C LYS A 255 5.42 18.43 19.72
N SER A 256 4.12 18.60 19.50
CA SER A 256 3.53 19.94 19.44
C SER A 256 2.98 20.21 20.84
N PRO A 257 3.62 21.07 21.66
CA PRO A 257 3.02 21.42 22.94
C PRO A 257 1.73 22.16 22.63
N ALA A 258 0.60 21.53 22.94
CA ALA A 258 -0.75 22.06 22.77
C ALA A 258 -1.00 23.44 23.45
N PHE A 259 0.00 23.97 24.17
CA PHE A 259 -0.05 25.17 24.99
C PHE A 259 1.00 26.24 24.66
N ILE A 260 1.92 26.01 23.69
CA ILE A 260 2.80 27.09 23.20
C ILE A 260 2.13 27.71 21.99
N LYS A 261 1.77 28.99 22.08
CA LYS A 261 1.35 29.77 20.91
C LYS A 261 2.48 29.77 19.90
N CYS A 262 2.33 28.99 18.84
CA CYS A 262 3.32 28.97 17.79
C CYS A 262 3.24 30.26 16.97
N ARG A 263 4.40 30.83 16.69
CA ARG A 263 4.62 32.00 15.86
C ARG A 263 4.95 31.55 14.42
N PRO A 264 4.79 32.44 13.43
CA PRO A 264 5.37 32.21 12.11
C PRO A 264 6.88 32.01 12.27
N SER A 265 7.47 31.09 11.49
CA SER A 265 8.89 30.71 11.56
C SER A 265 9.34 29.92 12.80
N ASP A 266 8.42 29.49 13.66
CA ASP A 266 8.76 28.51 14.69
C ASP A 266 9.18 27.18 14.02
N VAL A 267 10.28 26.63 14.52
CA VAL A 267 10.86 25.41 13.98
C VAL A 267 10.13 24.20 14.55
N LEU A 268 9.57 23.36 13.67
CA LEU A 268 8.92 22.11 14.02
C LEU A 268 9.94 20.98 14.07
N ALA A 269 9.91 20.20 15.15
CA ALA A 269 10.82 19.07 15.35
C ALA A 269 10.14 17.74 15.02
N PHE A 270 10.82 16.93 14.21
CA PHE A 270 10.42 15.58 13.85
C PHE A 270 11.54 14.60 14.18
N PHE A 271 11.21 13.45 14.76
CA PHE A 271 12.13 12.35 14.94
C PHE A 271 12.48 11.73 13.58
N GLN A 272 13.76 11.72 13.23
CA GLN A 272 14.26 11.19 11.97
C GLN A 272 14.08 9.67 11.90
N LEU A 273 13.57 9.15 10.78
CA LEU A 273 13.32 7.72 10.63
C LEU A 273 14.49 6.92 10.02
N SER A 274 15.34 7.55 9.20
CA SER A 274 16.39 6.82 8.45
C SER A 274 17.32 5.96 9.32
N PRO A 275 17.83 6.43 10.48
CA PRO A 275 18.71 5.62 11.33
C PRO A 275 17.99 4.43 11.98
N TYR A 276 16.68 4.53 12.17
CA TYR A 276 15.84 3.53 12.86
C TYR A 276 15.17 2.55 11.90
N LYS A 277 15.37 2.73 10.58
CA LYS A 277 14.82 1.85 9.54
C LYS A 277 15.08 0.36 9.82
N PRO A 278 16.31 -0.09 10.17
CA PRO A 278 16.56 -1.51 10.47
C PRO A 278 15.69 -2.06 11.62
N TRP A 279 15.56 -1.30 12.71
CA TRP A 279 14.72 -1.67 13.85
C TRP A 279 13.24 -1.73 13.47
N ILE A 280 12.74 -0.78 12.68
CA ILE A 280 11.35 -0.79 12.18
C ILE A 280 11.09 -2.07 11.38
N TYR A 281 12.00 -2.43 10.46
CA TYR A 281 11.86 -3.67 9.68
C TYR A 281 11.89 -4.93 10.53
N GLU A 282 12.79 -4.99 11.52
CA GLU A 282 12.84 -6.10 12.46
C GLU A 282 11.49 -6.33 13.13
N LYS A 283 10.81 -5.25 13.56
CA LYS A 283 9.50 -5.35 14.24
C LYS A 283 8.34 -5.66 13.31
N ILE A 284 8.36 -5.14 12.08
CA ILE A 284 7.36 -5.48 11.06
C ILE A 284 7.45 -6.97 10.67
N LEU A 285 8.67 -7.52 10.62
CA LEU A 285 8.94 -8.90 10.25
C LEU A 285 8.75 -9.90 11.40
N GLU A 286 8.48 -9.41 12.62
CA GLU A 286 8.22 -10.25 13.77
C GLU A 286 6.86 -10.95 13.64
N CYS A 287 6.89 -12.21 13.25
CA CYS A 287 5.73 -13.10 13.18
C CYS A 287 5.45 -13.76 14.53
N ASP A 288 4.19 -13.77 14.95
CA ASP A 288 3.77 -14.58 16.10
C ASP A 288 3.71 -16.07 15.68
N LYS A 289 4.18 -16.96 16.56
CA LYS A 289 4.33 -18.41 16.26
C LYS A 289 3.02 -19.11 15.90
N ASP A 290 1.89 -18.55 16.30
CA ASP A 290 0.55 -19.11 16.11
C ASP A 290 -0.22 -18.43 14.94
N GLU A 291 0.38 -17.44 14.27
CA GLU A 291 -0.23 -16.69 13.18
C GLU A 291 -0.04 -17.45 11.85
N LYS A 292 -1.09 -18.14 11.39
CA LYS A 292 -1.08 -18.92 10.13
C LYS A 292 -0.85 -18.09 8.87
N ASP A 293 -0.94 -16.76 8.98
CA ASP A 293 -0.96 -15.83 7.86
C ASP A 293 0.04 -14.69 8.11
N CYS A 294 1.32 -15.06 8.21
CA CYS A 294 2.47 -14.16 8.11
C CYS A 294 2.51 -13.52 6.72
N GLN A 295 1.55 -12.66 6.39
CA GLN A 295 1.59 -11.87 5.18
C GLN A 295 2.84 -11.00 5.25
N LYS A 296 3.77 -11.26 4.32
CA LYS A 296 4.95 -10.42 4.12
C LYS A 296 4.44 -8.99 3.88
N PRO A 297 5.02 -7.98 4.55
CA PRO A 297 4.63 -6.61 4.30
C PRO A 297 4.83 -6.27 2.82
N CYS A 298 3.83 -5.57 2.29
CA CYS A 298 3.82 -4.95 0.98
C CYS A 298 5.18 -4.41 0.57
N ASN A 299 5.75 -4.94 -0.50
CA ASN A 299 6.94 -4.39 -1.17
C ASN A 299 8.24 -4.35 -0.32
N ILE A 300 8.58 -5.44 0.40
CA ILE A 300 10.00 -5.77 0.67
C ILE A 300 10.62 -6.43 -0.57
N GLU A 301 10.43 -5.84 -1.74
CA GLU A 301 11.39 -6.02 -2.82
C GLU A 301 12.39 -4.87 -2.67
N ASN A 302 13.64 -5.20 -2.29
CA ASN A 302 14.86 -4.36 -2.27
C ASN A 302 15.62 -4.26 -0.93
N LEU A 303 15.32 -5.06 0.09
CA LEU A 303 16.33 -5.34 1.13
C LEU A 303 17.21 -6.51 0.68
N LYS A 304 18.21 -6.21 -0.16
CA LYS A 304 19.48 -6.93 -0.03
C LYS A 304 20.07 -6.44 1.29
N LEU A 305 19.98 -7.27 2.34
CA LEU A 305 20.90 -7.17 3.48
C LEU A 305 22.34 -7.32 2.98
#